data_AF-A0A8I0B8V9-F1
#
_entry.id   AF-A0A8I0B8V9-F1
#
_cell.length_a   1.000
_cell.length_b   1.000
_cell.length_c   1.000
_cell.angle_alpha   90.00
_cell.angle_beta   90.00
_cell.angle_gamma   90.00
#
_symmetry.space_group_name_H-M   'P 1'
#
loop_
_entity.id
_entity.type
_entity.pdbx_description
1 polymer ?
#
loop_
_entity_poly.entity_id
_entity_poly.type
_entity_poly.pdbx_seq_one_letter_code
_entity_poly.pdbx_strand_id
1 'polypeptide(L)'
;MKEFECALRFLEGNSRLFVRQLWRSYTAFAGAAGVLALGLARLFYYMFMPGLMLHGEGLPWQALAAVLPIDGFGVGLTLIGLCLFGWCALRAHRRTVRATTDALAAAVGETTSESAPELTRSKRAALLTLTLALGLLVVSVLVLPLLTLGLSLAVSALSGMMEEVLSVPTWSWAAVVVFSALGMLALQVFTLYLRLVFHVHHRQS
;
A
#
# COMPACT_ATOMS: atom_id res chain seq x y z
N MET A 1 -22.12 -16.04 -6.63
CA MET A 1 -22.47 -14.79 -7.35
C MET A 1 -23.42 -13.90 -6.55
N LYS A 2 -24.53 -14.42 -5.99
CA LYS A 2 -25.51 -13.62 -5.22
C LYS A 2 -24.89 -12.80 -4.07
N GLU A 3 -23.90 -13.34 -3.39
CA GLU A 3 -23.21 -12.67 -2.27
C GLU A 3 -22.41 -11.43 -2.71
N PHE A 4 -21.74 -11.51 -3.87
CA PHE A 4 -21.00 -10.40 -4.44
C PHE A 4 -21.94 -9.27 -4.87
N GLU A 5 -23.04 -9.59 -5.55
CA GLU A 5 -24.07 -8.61 -5.92
C GLU A 5 -24.72 -7.94 -4.70
N CYS A 6 -24.97 -8.72 -3.63
CA CYS A 6 -25.55 -8.19 -2.41
C CYS A 6 -24.60 -7.24 -1.68
N ALA A 7 -23.31 -7.60 -1.58
CA ALA A 7 -22.27 -6.74 -1.01
C ALA A 7 -22.08 -5.45 -1.84
N LEU A 8 -22.14 -5.55 -3.18
CA LEU A 8 -22.05 -4.38 -4.06
C LEU A 8 -23.24 -3.44 -3.88
N ARG A 9 -24.47 -3.96 -3.87
CA ARG A 9 -25.70 -3.17 -3.63
C ARG A 9 -25.71 -2.52 -2.25
N PHE A 10 -25.21 -3.21 -1.23
CA PHE A 10 -25.06 -2.64 0.11
C PHE A 10 -24.06 -1.49 0.14
N LEU A 11 -22.93 -1.64 -0.57
CA LEU A 11 -21.94 -0.58 -0.71
C LEU A 11 -22.51 0.63 -1.46
N GLU A 12 -23.26 0.40 -2.54
CA GLU A 12 -23.92 1.47 -3.32
C GLU A 12 -24.96 2.21 -2.49
N GLY A 13 -25.84 1.48 -1.80
CA GLY A 13 -26.89 2.05 -0.94
C GLY A 13 -26.36 2.87 0.23
N ASN A 14 -25.20 2.49 0.77
CA ASN A 14 -24.55 3.18 1.90
C ASN A 14 -23.31 4.00 1.51
N SER A 15 -23.10 4.23 0.22
CA SER A 15 -21.89 4.84 -0.33
C SER A 15 -21.57 6.20 0.30
N ARG A 16 -22.58 7.07 0.45
CA ARG A 16 -22.40 8.39 1.10
C ARG A 16 -21.94 8.29 2.55
N LEU A 17 -22.44 7.30 3.29
CA LEU A 17 -22.09 7.10 4.70
C LEU A 17 -20.66 6.59 4.84
N PHE A 18 -20.28 5.60 4.02
CA PHE A 18 -18.91 5.09 3.97
C PHE A 18 -17.92 6.15 3.48
N VAL A 19 -18.24 6.92 2.45
CA VAL A 19 -17.40 8.04 1.98
C VAL A 19 -17.22 9.05 3.11
N ARG A 20 -18.29 9.48 3.79
CA ARG A 20 -18.18 10.46 4.89
C ARG A 20 -17.31 9.97 6.05
N GLN A 21 -17.38 8.68 6.40
CA GLN A 21 -16.66 8.12 7.54
C GLN A 21 -15.22 7.68 7.20
N LEU A 22 -14.99 7.11 6.02
CA LEU A 22 -13.74 6.44 5.67
C LEU A 22 -12.81 7.32 4.82
N TRP A 23 -13.33 8.24 4.01
CA TRP A 23 -12.55 9.01 3.03
C TRP A 23 -11.33 9.71 3.62
N ARG A 24 -11.48 10.41 4.75
CA ARG A 24 -10.37 11.10 5.41
C ARG A 24 -9.26 10.15 5.89
N SER A 25 -9.64 8.96 6.31
CA SER A 25 -8.70 7.94 6.79
C SER A 25 -7.96 7.31 5.61
N TYR A 26 -8.67 7.09 4.52
CA TYR A 26 -8.17 6.43 3.32
C TYR A 26 -7.21 7.32 2.55
N THR A 27 -7.59 8.58 2.35
CA THR A 27 -6.73 9.61 1.75
C THR A 27 -5.47 9.86 2.58
N ALA A 28 -5.58 9.90 3.91
CA ALA A 28 -4.40 10.01 4.77
C ALA A 28 -3.46 8.79 4.65
N PHE A 29 -4.02 7.58 4.60
CA PHE A 29 -3.22 6.36 4.45
C PHE A 29 -2.57 6.28 3.06
N ALA A 30 -3.25 6.72 2.01
CA ALA A 30 -2.71 6.83 0.67
C ALA A 30 -1.60 7.88 0.56
N GLY A 31 -1.77 9.04 1.21
CA GLY A 31 -0.73 10.05 1.32
C GLY A 31 0.51 9.51 2.04
N ALA A 32 0.33 8.78 3.15
CA ALA A 32 1.43 8.14 3.85
C ALA A 32 2.17 7.11 2.99
N ALA A 33 1.44 6.34 2.17
CA ALA A 33 2.04 5.42 1.21
C ALA A 33 2.85 6.15 0.13
N GLY A 34 2.37 7.29 -0.36
CA GLY A 34 3.11 8.14 -1.29
C GLY A 34 4.40 8.69 -0.69
N VAL A 35 4.38 9.17 0.56
CA VAL A 35 5.57 9.64 1.28
C VAL A 35 6.58 8.51 1.47
N LEU A 36 6.12 7.33 1.88
CA LEU A 36 6.98 6.15 2.03
C LEU A 36 7.59 5.73 0.69
N ALA A 37 6.80 5.68 -0.38
CA ALA A 37 7.27 5.35 -1.72
C ALA A 37 8.31 6.35 -2.24
N LEU A 38 8.11 7.65 -2.00
CA LEU A 38 9.07 8.69 -2.35
C LEU A 38 10.40 8.51 -1.61
N GLY A 39 10.34 8.26 -0.30
CA GLY A 39 11.53 7.97 0.49
C GLY A 39 12.27 6.74 -0.03
N LEU A 40 11.55 5.64 -0.31
CA LEU A 40 12.13 4.41 -0.82
C LEU A 40 12.73 4.61 -2.21
N ALA A 41 12.07 5.37 -3.09
CA ALA A 41 12.57 5.70 -4.42
C ALA A 41 13.85 6.54 -4.35
N ARG A 42 13.91 7.51 -3.44
CA ARG A 42 15.12 8.29 -3.22
C ARG A 42 16.28 7.44 -2.69
N LEU A 43 16.04 6.60 -1.69
CA LEU A 43 17.06 5.68 -1.19
C LEU A 43 17.54 4.72 -2.28
N PHE A 44 16.61 4.18 -3.07
CA PHE A 44 16.95 3.32 -4.19
C PHE A 44 17.81 4.06 -5.21
N TYR A 45 17.44 5.28 -5.58
CA TYR A 45 18.15 6.07 -6.59
C TYR A 45 19.52 6.55 -6.13
N TYR A 46 19.63 7.15 -4.95
CA TYR A 46 20.86 7.80 -4.51
C TYR A 46 21.82 6.88 -3.77
N MET A 47 21.33 5.76 -3.22
CA MET A 47 22.16 4.83 -2.44
C MET A 47 22.25 3.45 -3.08
N PHE A 48 21.13 2.86 -3.50
CA PHE A 48 21.16 1.47 -3.97
C PHE A 48 21.69 1.32 -5.40
N MET A 49 21.24 2.17 -6.34
CA MET A 49 21.63 2.13 -7.74
C MET A 49 23.15 2.36 -7.96
N PRO A 50 23.76 3.42 -7.39
CA PRO A 50 25.20 3.63 -7.48
C PRO A 50 25.97 2.47 -6.84
N GLY A 51 25.42 1.89 -5.78
CA GLY A 51 26.00 0.73 -5.11
C GLY A 51 26.03 -0.50 -6.00
N LEU A 52 24.94 -0.77 -6.71
CA LEU A 52 24.86 -1.86 -7.69
C LEU A 52 25.81 -1.64 -8.86
N MET A 53 25.93 -0.41 -9.38
CA MET A 53 26.84 -0.09 -10.48
C MET A 53 28.30 -0.32 -10.09
N LEU A 54 28.74 0.26 -8.97
CA LEU A 54 30.11 0.11 -8.47
C LEU A 54 30.43 -1.35 -8.09
N HIS A 55 29.45 -2.10 -7.58
CA HIS A 55 29.62 -3.54 -7.35
C HIS A 55 29.77 -4.32 -8.66
N GLY A 56 29.00 -3.96 -9.69
CA GLY A 56 29.13 -4.52 -11.05
C GLY A 56 30.50 -4.25 -11.69
N GLU A 57 31.15 -3.13 -11.32
CA GLU A 57 32.53 -2.80 -11.71
C GLU A 57 33.61 -3.53 -10.89
N GLY A 58 33.20 -4.39 -9.94
CA GLY A 58 34.10 -5.26 -9.20
C GLY A 58 34.49 -4.77 -7.80
N LEU A 59 33.91 -3.68 -7.29
CA LEU A 59 34.16 -3.28 -5.91
C LEU A 59 33.49 -4.25 -4.91
N PRO A 60 34.21 -4.69 -3.86
CA PRO A 60 33.61 -5.48 -2.79
C PRO A 60 32.64 -4.65 -1.95
N TRP A 61 31.56 -5.27 -1.47
CA TRP A 61 30.50 -4.61 -0.66
C TRP A 61 31.01 -3.82 0.54
N GLN A 62 32.15 -4.23 1.11
CA GLN A 62 32.78 -3.57 2.26
C GLN A 62 33.37 -2.20 1.89
N ALA A 63 33.95 -2.07 0.69
CA ALA A 63 34.49 -0.81 0.20
C ALA A 63 33.38 0.14 -0.27
N LEU A 64 32.30 -0.41 -0.83
CA LEU A 64 31.10 0.31 -1.22
C LEU A 64 30.47 1.11 -0.08
N ALA A 65 30.38 0.51 1.12
CA ALA A 65 29.80 1.16 2.29
C ALA A 65 30.56 2.43 2.74
N ALA A 66 31.86 2.53 2.40
CA ALA A 66 32.68 3.69 2.73
C ALA A 66 32.57 4.84 1.71
N VAL A 67 32.10 4.55 0.50
CA VAL A 67 32.09 5.50 -0.64
C VAL A 67 30.66 5.98 -0.96
N LEU A 68 29.65 5.18 -0.63
CA LEU A 68 28.26 5.49 -0.92
C LEU A 68 27.76 6.69 -0.09
N PRO A 69 27.27 7.76 -0.74
CA PRO A 69 26.68 8.88 -0.01
C PRO A 69 25.39 8.43 0.70
N ILE A 70 25.19 8.91 1.93
CA ILE A 70 23.96 8.67 2.68
C ILE A 70 22.94 9.76 2.34
N ASP A 71 21.84 9.40 1.68
CA ASP A 71 20.72 10.33 1.44
C ASP A 71 19.88 10.50 2.72
N GLY A 72 20.37 11.34 3.64
CA GLY A 72 19.69 11.61 4.91
C GLY A 72 18.25 12.10 4.75
N PHE A 73 17.94 12.79 3.65
CA PHE A 73 16.57 13.21 3.33
C PHE A 73 15.69 12.02 2.92
N GLY A 74 16.20 11.13 2.08
CA GLY A 74 15.55 9.86 1.74
C GLY A 74 15.31 8.97 2.97
N VAL A 75 16.30 8.87 3.87
CA VAL A 75 16.18 8.13 5.14
C VAL A 75 15.12 8.75 6.04
N GLY A 76 15.11 10.08 6.16
CA GLY A 76 14.10 10.79 6.96
C GLY A 76 12.69 10.55 6.41
N LEU A 77 12.50 10.66 5.09
CA LEU A 77 11.21 10.42 4.44
C LEU A 77 10.73 8.97 4.59
N THR A 78 11.62 7.97 4.50
CA THR A 78 11.21 6.58 4.72
C THR A 78 10.81 6.31 6.15
N LEU A 79 11.56 6.82 7.14
CA LEU A 79 11.21 6.64 8.55
C LEU A 79 9.88 7.30 8.89
N ILE A 80 9.70 8.57 8.48
CA ILE A 80 8.44 9.29 8.66
C ILE A 80 7.30 8.58 7.93
N GLY A 81 7.55 8.19 6.67
CA GLY A 81 6.60 7.43 5.85
C GLY A 81 6.19 6.13 6.51
N LEU A 82 7.12 5.37 7.10
CA LEU A 82 6.85 4.09 7.76
C LEU A 82 5.99 4.29 9.01
N CYS A 83 6.33 5.28 9.84
CA CYS A 83 5.55 5.63 11.03
C CYS A 83 4.12 6.07 10.66
N LEU A 84 3.98 6.96 9.68
CA LEU A 84 2.69 7.43 9.20
C LEU A 84 1.89 6.28 8.57
N PHE A 85 2.54 5.45 7.76
CA PHE A 85 1.92 4.31 7.11
C PHE A 85 1.38 3.31 8.14
N GLY A 86 2.18 2.93 9.13
CA GLY A 86 1.75 2.04 10.21
C GLY A 86 0.60 2.62 11.03
N TRP A 87 0.71 3.89 11.45
CA TRP A 87 -0.34 4.56 12.21
C TRP A 87 -1.65 4.67 11.42
N CYS A 88 -1.57 5.09 10.15
CA CYS A 88 -2.71 5.21 9.27
C CYS A 88 -3.32 3.85 8.93
N ALA A 89 -2.53 2.79 8.76
CA ALA A 89 -3.02 1.43 8.57
C ALA A 89 -3.86 0.97 9.76
N LEU A 90 -3.34 1.15 10.99
CA LEU A 90 -4.07 0.81 12.22
C LEU A 90 -5.36 1.62 12.37
N ARG A 91 -5.29 2.93 12.09
CA ARG A 91 -6.45 3.82 12.17
C ARG A 91 -7.50 3.51 11.11
N ALA A 92 -7.09 3.27 9.88
CA ALA A 92 -7.96 2.87 8.78
C ALA A 92 -8.63 1.54 9.10
N HIS A 93 -7.86 0.55 9.58
CA HIS A 93 -8.41 -0.74 10.02
C HIS A 93 -9.44 -0.60 11.14
N ARG A 94 -9.15 0.15 12.21
CA ARG A 94 -10.11 0.35 13.31
C ARG A 94 -11.37 1.06 12.84
N ARG A 95 -11.25 2.04 11.93
CA ARG A 95 -12.40 2.76 11.37
C ARG A 95 -13.22 1.92 10.40
N THR A 96 -12.58 1.08 9.58
CA THR A 96 -13.31 0.17 8.70
C THR A 96 -14.08 -0.86 9.49
N VAL A 97 -13.49 -1.44 10.55
CA VAL A 97 -14.22 -2.33 11.47
C VAL A 97 -15.47 -1.61 11.99
N ARG A 98 -15.31 -0.44 12.62
CA ARG A 98 -16.42 0.33 13.21
C ARG A 98 -17.50 0.71 12.19
N ALA A 99 -17.10 1.27 11.04
CA ALA A 99 -18.06 1.67 10.01
C ALA A 99 -18.84 0.47 9.47
N THR A 100 -18.19 -0.68 9.27
CA THR A 100 -18.88 -1.90 8.84
C THR A 100 -19.80 -2.46 9.92
N THR A 101 -19.40 -2.45 11.20
CA THR A 101 -20.24 -2.93 12.31
C THR A 101 -21.43 -2.02 12.56
N ASP A 102 -21.22 -0.70 12.54
CA ASP A 102 -22.27 0.30 12.80
C ASP A 102 -23.29 0.35 11.66
N ALA A 103 -22.82 0.33 10.39
CA ALA A 103 -23.71 0.30 9.23
C ALA A 103 -24.53 -1.01 9.18
N LEU A 104 -23.93 -2.12 9.59
CA LEU A 104 -24.61 -3.41 9.66
C LEU A 104 -25.62 -3.45 10.81
N ALA A 105 -25.27 -2.94 11.99
CA ALA A 105 -26.18 -2.83 13.13
C ALA A 105 -27.39 -1.94 12.81
N ALA A 106 -27.16 -0.81 12.13
CA ALA A 106 -28.23 0.09 11.71
C ALA A 106 -29.14 -0.50 10.62
N ALA A 107 -28.59 -1.30 9.70
CA ALA A 107 -29.37 -1.94 8.64
C ALA A 107 -30.22 -3.13 9.13
N VAL A 108 -29.86 -3.72 10.28
CA VAL A 108 -30.49 -4.95 10.79
C VAL A 108 -31.45 -4.68 11.95
N GLY A 109 -31.39 -3.52 12.60
CA GLY A 109 -32.39 -3.11 13.60
C GLY A 109 -32.45 -3.97 14.87
N GLU A 110 -31.47 -4.85 15.12
CA GLU A 110 -31.49 -5.76 16.26
C GLU A 110 -30.15 -5.92 16.99
N THR A 111 -30.29 -5.82 18.30
CA THR A 111 -29.35 -6.09 19.39
C THR A 111 -29.05 -7.58 19.51
N THR A 112 -28.41 -8.20 18.53
CA THR A 112 -27.90 -9.58 18.69
C THR A 112 -26.41 -9.53 19.02
N SER A 113 -26.17 -9.44 20.33
CA SER A 113 -25.01 -10.03 20.96
C SER A 113 -25.05 -11.54 20.68
N GLU A 114 -24.43 -11.99 19.60
CA GLU A 114 -24.19 -13.42 19.38
C GLU A 114 -22.73 -13.62 18.98
N SER A 115 -22.01 -14.19 19.94
CA SER A 115 -20.85 -15.08 19.80
C SER A 115 -19.92 -14.82 18.62
N ALA A 116 -18.72 -14.31 18.93
CA ALA A 116 -17.57 -14.36 18.04
C ALA A 116 -17.46 -15.77 17.43
N PRO A 117 -17.60 -15.93 16.10
CA PRO A 117 -17.59 -17.24 15.50
C PRO A 117 -16.20 -17.84 15.68
N GLU A 118 -16.13 -19.05 16.24
CA GLU A 118 -14.89 -19.81 16.27
C GLU A 118 -14.38 -19.99 14.83
N LEU A 119 -13.23 -19.38 14.54
CA LEU A 119 -12.61 -19.45 13.22
C LEU A 119 -12.17 -20.89 12.94
N THR A 120 -12.90 -21.60 12.08
CA THR A 120 -12.53 -22.91 11.53
C THR A 120 -11.13 -22.86 10.88
N ARG A 121 -10.35 -23.96 10.96
CA ARG A 121 -8.97 -24.03 10.41
C ARG A 121 -8.87 -23.60 8.94
N SER A 122 -9.89 -23.93 8.13
CA SER A 122 -10.00 -23.51 6.73
C SER A 122 -10.13 -21.99 6.57
N LYS A 123 -10.90 -21.32 7.45
CA LYS A 123 -11.05 -19.86 7.47
C LYS A 123 -9.76 -19.16 7.93
N ARG A 124 -9.01 -19.73 8.88
CA ARG A 124 -7.68 -19.21 9.26
C ARG A 124 -6.69 -19.27 8.11
N ALA A 125 -6.67 -20.37 7.36
CA ALA A 125 -5.82 -20.51 6.18
C ALA A 125 -6.22 -19.51 5.08
N ALA A 126 -7.52 -19.35 4.81
CA ALA A 126 -8.02 -18.36 3.84
C ALA A 126 -7.71 -16.91 4.23
N LEU A 127 -7.79 -16.57 5.52
CA LEU A 127 -7.42 -15.24 6.02
C LEU A 127 -5.91 -15.00 5.95
N LEU A 128 -5.09 -16.01 6.21
CA LEU A 128 -3.64 -15.92 6.06
C LEU A 128 -3.26 -15.71 4.60
N THR A 129 -3.81 -16.48 3.67
CA THR A 129 -3.53 -16.32 2.24
C THR A 129 -4.03 -14.99 1.72
N LEU A 130 -5.20 -14.52 2.16
CA LEU A 130 -5.72 -13.19 1.83
C LEU A 130 -4.81 -12.09 2.36
N THR A 131 -4.36 -12.19 3.61
CA THR A 131 -3.47 -11.21 4.24
C THR A 131 -2.11 -11.18 3.56
N LEU A 132 -1.58 -12.35 3.21
CA LEU A 132 -0.33 -12.48 2.46
C LEU A 132 -0.47 -11.89 1.06
N ALA A 133 -1.57 -12.16 0.36
CA ALA A 133 -1.86 -11.61 -0.97
C ALA A 133 -2.02 -10.09 -0.93
N LEU A 134 -2.68 -9.56 0.11
CA LEU A 134 -2.79 -8.12 0.34
C LEU A 134 -1.44 -7.48 0.68
N GLY A 135 -0.63 -8.13 1.50
CA GLY A 135 0.74 -7.72 1.79
C GLY A 135 1.59 -7.68 0.52
N LEU A 136 1.51 -8.73 -0.29
CA LEU A 136 2.17 -8.81 -1.60
C LEU A 136 1.69 -7.69 -2.53
N LEU A 137 0.39 -7.40 -2.62
CA LEU A 137 -0.11 -6.31 -3.43
C LEU A 137 0.37 -4.94 -2.94
N VAL A 138 0.43 -4.71 -1.63
CA VAL A 138 1.00 -3.49 -1.05
C VAL A 138 2.47 -3.35 -1.44
N VAL A 139 3.26 -4.42 -1.31
CA VAL A 139 4.65 -4.44 -1.73
C VAL A 139 4.77 -4.17 -3.22
N SER A 140 3.96 -4.82 -4.06
CA SER A 140 3.95 -4.60 -5.51
C SER A 140 3.61 -3.16 -5.89
N VAL A 141 2.65 -2.52 -5.23
CA VAL A 141 2.29 -1.10 -5.46
C VAL A 141 3.43 -0.15 -5.06
N LEU A 142 4.22 -0.51 -4.06
CA LEU A 142 5.39 0.27 -3.62
C LEU A 142 6.64 -0.01 -4.46
N VAL A 143 6.77 -1.23 -5.02
CA VAL A 143 7.95 -1.67 -5.77
C VAL A 143 7.85 -1.39 -7.27
N LEU A 144 6.66 -1.41 -7.87
CA LEU A 144 6.47 -1.05 -9.29
C LEU A 144 7.10 0.30 -9.67
N PRO A 145 6.90 1.38 -8.88
CA PRO A 145 7.53 2.67 -9.13
C PRO A 145 9.06 2.61 -9.03
N LEU A 146 9.61 1.76 -8.16
CA LEU A 146 11.05 1.55 -8.02
C LEU A 146 11.63 0.83 -9.24
N LEU A 147 10.93 -0.19 -9.74
CA LEU A 147 11.34 -0.94 -10.92
C LEU A 147 11.32 -0.07 -12.18
N THR A 148 10.28 0.75 -12.35
CA THR A 148 10.18 1.66 -13.50
C THR A 148 11.29 2.73 -13.49
N LEU A 149 11.58 3.32 -12.32
CA LEU A 149 12.74 4.22 -12.18
C LEU A 149 14.06 3.49 -12.42
N GLY A 150 14.27 2.30 -11.84
CA GLY A 150 15.48 1.51 -12.03
C GLY A 150 15.72 1.09 -13.49
N LEU A 151 14.67 0.66 -14.19
CA LEU A 151 14.72 0.31 -15.62
C LEU A 151 15.06 1.52 -16.48
N SER A 152 14.48 2.69 -16.19
CA SER A 152 14.78 3.91 -16.95
C SER A 152 16.26 4.33 -16.87
N LEU A 153 16.89 4.09 -15.71
CA LEU A 153 18.32 4.37 -15.50
C LEU A 153 19.21 3.33 -16.14
N ALA A 154 18.87 2.05 -16.04
CA ALA A 154 19.60 0.98 -16.69
C ALA A 154 19.66 1.21 -18.21
N VAL A 155 18.52 1.56 -18.81
CA VAL A 155 18.44 1.92 -20.24
C VAL A 155 19.28 3.16 -20.56
N SER A 156 19.25 4.19 -19.71
CA SER A 156 20.02 5.42 -19.91
C SER A 156 21.53 5.19 -19.81
N ALA A 157 21.98 4.40 -18.83
CA ALA A 157 23.37 4.02 -18.66
C ALA A 157 23.89 3.16 -19.83
N LEU A 158 23.09 2.21 -20.31
CA LEU A 158 23.40 1.39 -21.49
C LEU A 158 23.48 2.23 -22.79
N SER A 159 22.77 3.36 -22.86
CA SER A 159 22.76 4.24 -24.03
C SER A 159 23.93 5.23 -24.11
N GLY A 160 24.80 5.28 -23.10
CA GLY A 160 25.94 6.21 -23.06
C GLY A 160 25.58 7.67 -22.76
N MET A 161 24.31 8.00 -22.51
CA MET A 161 23.86 9.36 -22.17
C MET A 161 24.04 9.72 -20.69
N MET A 162 25.01 9.12 -20.00
CA MET A 162 25.07 9.16 -18.52
C MET A 162 25.32 10.57 -17.95
N GLU A 163 25.94 11.46 -18.73
CA GLU A 163 26.27 12.84 -18.32
C GLU A 163 25.04 13.76 -18.22
N GLU A 164 23.96 13.51 -18.97
CA GLU A 164 22.70 14.29 -18.89
C GLU A 164 21.67 13.71 -17.90
N VAL A 165 21.94 12.51 -17.34
CA VAL A 165 20.96 11.69 -16.59
C VAL A 165 21.00 11.93 -15.08
N LEU A 166 21.93 12.72 -14.55
CA LEU A 166 22.03 12.95 -13.10
C LEU A 166 20.80 13.66 -12.50
N SER A 167 20.01 14.37 -13.30
CA SER A 167 18.77 14.99 -12.84
C SER A 167 17.56 14.15 -13.24
N VAL A 168 17.10 13.26 -12.35
CA VAL A 168 15.76 12.67 -12.49
C VAL A 168 14.75 13.81 -12.56
N PRO A 169 13.90 13.87 -13.61
CA PRO A 169 12.91 14.91 -13.72
C PRO A 169 12.00 14.97 -12.48
N THR A 170 11.68 16.18 -12.03
CA THR A 170 10.83 16.39 -10.85
C THR A 170 9.46 15.71 -10.98
N TRP A 171 8.93 15.60 -12.20
CA TRP A 171 7.67 14.93 -12.48
C TRP A 171 7.72 13.41 -12.23
N SER A 172 8.88 12.75 -12.36
CA SER A 172 9.01 11.31 -12.10
C SER A 172 8.80 11.00 -10.62
N TRP A 173 9.29 11.86 -9.72
CA TRP A 173 9.04 11.76 -8.28
C TRP A 173 7.56 11.97 -7.95
N ALA A 174 6.91 12.94 -8.61
CA ALA A 174 5.47 13.15 -8.47
C ALA A 174 4.67 11.94 -8.96
N ALA A 175 5.08 11.32 -10.07
CA ALA A 175 4.45 10.12 -10.59
C ALA A 175 4.54 8.96 -9.60
N VAL A 176 5.70 8.72 -8.96
CA VAL A 176 5.85 7.70 -7.90
C VAL A 176 4.84 7.93 -6.78
N VAL A 177 4.77 9.15 -6.26
CA VAL A 177 3.84 9.51 -5.17
C VAL A 177 2.39 9.26 -5.58
N VAL A 178 1.99 9.73 -6.76
CA VAL A 178 0.62 9.62 -7.27
C VAL A 178 0.25 8.17 -7.53
N PHE A 179 1.10 7.39 -8.19
CA PHE A 179 0.83 5.97 -8.46
C PHE A 179 0.73 5.15 -7.18
N SER A 180 1.64 5.33 -6.23
CA SER A 180 1.58 4.63 -4.95
C SER A 180 0.37 5.04 -4.11
N ALA A 181 0.00 6.32 -4.11
CA ALA A 181 -1.20 6.79 -3.41
C ALA A 181 -2.48 6.24 -4.04
N LEU A 182 -2.62 6.29 -5.36
CA LEU A 182 -3.79 5.76 -6.08
C LEU A 182 -3.89 4.24 -5.95
N GLY A 183 -2.77 3.52 -6.09
CA GLY A 183 -2.73 2.07 -5.90
C GLY A 183 -3.15 1.67 -4.48
N MET A 184 -2.68 2.42 -3.48
CA MET A 184 -3.06 2.19 -2.09
C MET A 184 -4.53 2.53 -1.82
N LEU A 185 -5.09 3.59 -2.43
CA LEU A 185 -6.54 3.87 -2.36
C LEU A 185 -7.37 2.74 -2.95
N ALA A 186 -7.03 2.29 -4.16
CA ALA A 186 -7.72 1.20 -4.83
C ALA A 186 -7.71 -0.07 -3.98
N LEU A 187 -6.56 -0.39 -3.39
CA LEU A 187 -6.38 -1.54 -2.50
C LEU A 187 -7.23 -1.45 -1.23
N GLN A 188 -7.36 -0.26 -0.63
CA GLN A 188 -8.23 -0.07 0.53
C GLN A 188 -9.71 -0.27 0.19
N VAL A 189 -10.17 0.26 -0.96
CA VAL A 189 -11.54 0.08 -1.43
C VAL A 189 -11.81 -1.40 -1.72
N PHE A 190 -10.87 -2.08 -2.37
CA PHE A 190 -10.96 -3.52 -2.62
C PHE A 190 -11.01 -4.34 -1.33
N THR A 191 -10.21 -3.97 -0.32
CA THR A 191 -10.23 -4.62 1.00
C THR A 191 -11.57 -4.43 1.71
N LEU A 192 -12.15 -3.22 1.62
CA LEU A 192 -13.48 -2.94 2.17
C LEU A 192 -14.54 -3.82 1.50
N TYR A 193 -14.49 -3.94 0.17
CA TYR A 193 -15.40 -4.78 -0.60
C TYR A 193 -15.30 -6.25 -0.19
N LEU A 194 -14.09 -6.80 -0.12
CA LEU A 194 -13.88 -8.19 0.32
C LEU A 194 -14.42 -8.42 1.72
N ARG A 195 -14.18 -7.49 2.65
CA ARG A 195 -14.68 -7.60 4.02
C ARG A 195 -16.22 -7.64 4.06
N LEU A 196 -16.89 -6.86 3.22
CA LEU A 196 -18.36 -6.91 3.11
C LEU A 196 -18.85 -8.25 2.56
N VAL A 197 -18.21 -8.78 1.51
CA VAL A 197 -18.52 -10.10 0.94
C VAL A 197 -18.40 -11.20 1.99
N PHE A 198 -17.29 -11.24 2.74
CA PHE A 198 -17.10 -12.22 3.81
C PHE A 198 -18.13 -12.09 4.93
N HIS A 199 -18.57 -10.88 5.26
CA HIS A 199 -19.60 -10.67 6.27
C HIS A 199 -20.99 -11.12 5.82
N VAL A 200 -21.34 -10.93 4.55
CA VAL A 200 -22.60 -11.39 3.95
C VAL A 200 -22.64 -12.92 3.86
N HIS A 201 -21.53 -13.54 3.43
CA HIS A 201 -21.40 -15.00 3.35
C HIS A 201 -21.63 -15.68 4.71
N HIS A 202 -21.09 -15.09 5.78
CA HIS A 202 -21.18 -15.64 7.13
C HIS A 202 -22.59 -15.64 7.74
N ARG A 203 -23.56 -14.96 7.11
CA ARG A 203 -24.96 -14.94 7.54
C ARG A 203 -25.89 -15.80 6.66
N GLN A 204 -25.42 -16.30 5.53
CA GLN A 204 -26.18 -17.20 4.65
C GLN A 204 -25.84 -18.69 4.85
N SER A 205 -24.72 -19.00 5.53
CA SER A 205 -24.32 -20.35 5.95
C SER A 205 -24.83 -20.69 7.35
#